data_AF-A0A8X6X7F3-F1
#
_entry.id   AF-A0A8X6X7F3-F1
#
_cell.length_a   1.000
_cell.length_b   1.000
_cell.length_c   1.000
_cell.angle_alpha   90.00
_cell.angle_beta   90.00
_cell.angle_gamma   90.00
#
_symmetry.space_group_name_H-M   'P 1'
#
loop_
_entity.id
_entity.type
_entity.pdbx_description
1 polymer ?
#
loop_
_entity_poly.entity_id
_entity_poly.type
_entity_poly.pdbx_seq_one_letter_code
_entity_poly.pdbx_strand_id
1 'polypeptide(L)'
;MYAIFVVGRKVISSGFYSISKTIKYTVSKMSDEEDYMSSAFLEVKEDIRPGLVSKSVKRKFEIEKKRVESNKIFKTKSRKELEEESRNIGLESAIGSDNKGFAMLQKMGYKPGMKLGPEKSNNSGAGLIEPIKVIVKSNRGGLGREEEIRQRISEREGRRHKLKVYKEHETKLLTEEFRERMKSKIDDRRLMKDLKKCQKICEQLDVENGITEPMRSWFWYSLSLEKKNDDEDEEDDFDEEEEEDLTSEEKIDFILEYIRPKYFYCFWCCIKYDNEEDLNSNCPGPDKECHDDLSS
;
A
#
# COMPACT_ATOMS: atom_id res chain seq x y z
N MET A 1 41.53 -1.54 -65.95
CA MET A 1 41.49 -0.13 -65.50
C MET A 1 41.36 -0.14 -63.98
N TYR A 2 42.45 0.19 -63.30
CA TYR A 2 42.53 0.27 -61.84
C TYR A 2 41.99 1.63 -61.38
N ALA A 3 41.08 1.64 -60.40
CA ALA A 3 40.70 2.84 -59.67
C ALA A 3 41.03 2.64 -58.19
N ILE A 4 41.91 3.51 -57.71
CA ILE A 4 42.50 3.59 -56.38
C ILE A 4 41.50 4.31 -55.47
N PHE A 5 41.21 3.75 -54.28
CA PHE A 5 40.61 4.51 -53.19
C PHE A 5 41.47 4.40 -51.93
N VAL A 6 42.08 5.53 -51.58
CA VAL A 6 42.96 5.74 -50.44
C VAL A 6 42.10 5.93 -49.19
N VAL A 7 42.25 5.05 -48.20
CA VAL A 7 41.68 5.27 -46.85
C VAL A 7 42.83 5.72 -45.93
N GLY A 8 42.79 7.00 -45.56
CA GLY A 8 43.76 7.61 -44.66
C GLY A 8 43.69 7.04 -43.25
N ARG A 9 44.81 6.47 -42.79
CA ARG A 9 45.07 6.15 -41.38
C ARG A 9 45.59 7.39 -40.67
N LYS A 10 44.85 7.90 -39.67
CA LYS A 10 45.38 8.87 -38.70
C LYS A 10 45.77 8.12 -37.43
N VAL A 11 47.08 8.05 -37.21
CA VAL A 11 47.73 7.64 -35.96
C VAL A 11 47.82 8.88 -35.08
N ILE A 12 47.30 8.86 -33.85
CA ILE A 12 47.64 9.85 -32.83
C ILE A 12 47.93 9.13 -31.52
N SER A 13 49.07 9.54 -30.97
CA SER A 13 49.91 9.02 -29.92
C SER A 13 49.33 9.00 -28.51
N SER A 14 49.82 8.01 -27.76
CA SER A 14 49.81 7.86 -26.31
C SER A 14 50.31 9.09 -25.54
N GLY A 15 49.59 9.44 -24.48
CA GLY A 15 50.07 10.31 -23.41
C GLY A 15 49.52 9.83 -22.06
N PHE A 16 50.34 9.09 -21.32
CA PHE A 16 50.14 8.79 -19.91
C PHE A 16 50.36 10.06 -19.09
N TYR A 17 49.39 10.47 -18.28
CA TYR A 17 49.64 11.33 -17.13
C TYR A 17 48.93 10.79 -15.90
N SER A 18 49.75 10.39 -14.92
CA SER A 18 49.36 9.95 -13.59
C SER A 18 49.15 11.19 -12.72
N ILE A 19 47.97 11.34 -12.11
CA ILE A 19 47.72 12.37 -11.09
C ILE A 19 47.09 11.68 -9.87
N SER A 20 47.94 11.39 -8.91
CA SER A 20 47.57 11.10 -7.52
C SER A 20 47.02 12.36 -6.86
N LYS A 21 45.75 12.34 -6.43
CA LYS A 21 45.22 13.33 -5.48
C LYS A 21 44.47 12.62 -4.35
N THR A 22 45.02 12.80 -3.16
CA THR A 22 44.51 12.44 -1.84
C THR A 22 43.15 13.10 -1.57
N ILE A 23 42.17 12.30 -1.13
CA ILE A 23 40.86 12.78 -0.70
C ILE A 23 40.98 13.32 0.73
N LYS A 24 40.91 14.64 0.90
CA LYS A 24 40.63 15.28 2.20
C LYS A 24 39.12 15.34 2.37
N TYR A 25 38.59 14.67 3.39
CA TYR A 25 37.20 14.85 3.80
C TYR A 25 37.07 16.18 4.56
N THR A 26 36.33 17.12 4.00
CA THR A 26 35.80 18.28 4.72
C THR A 26 34.29 18.13 4.82
N VAL A 27 33.81 17.86 6.03
CA VAL A 27 32.42 18.08 6.41
C VAL A 27 32.21 19.59 6.43
N SER A 28 31.34 20.11 5.56
CA SER A 28 30.82 21.47 5.66
C SER A 28 29.31 21.48 5.45
N LYS A 29 28.69 22.36 6.21
CA LYS A 29 27.30 22.46 6.63
C LYS A 29 26.47 23.22 5.58
N MET A 30 25.23 22.75 5.39
CA MET A 30 24.03 23.41 4.84
C MET A 30 24.20 24.63 3.91
N SER A 31 23.76 24.48 2.67
CA SER A 31 23.37 25.56 1.75
C SER A 31 22.08 25.13 1.05
N ASP A 32 21.03 25.95 1.17
CA ASP A 32 19.70 25.79 0.59
C ASP A 32 19.67 25.99 -0.94
N GLU A 33 20.43 25.17 -1.67
CA GLU A 33 20.18 24.96 -3.09
C GLU A 33 19.90 23.48 -3.26
N GLU A 34 18.66 23.13 -3.62
CA GLU A 34 18.27 21.76 -3.95
C GLU A 34 19.30 21.20 -4.95
N ASP A 35 20.11 20.24 -4.48
CA ASP A 35 21.18 19.61 -5.23
C ASP A 35 20.64 19.24 -6.62
N TYR A 36 21.20 19.88 -7.65
CA TYR A 36 20.82 19.76 -9.07
C TYR A 36 21.01 18.32 -9.60
N MET A 37 21.57 17.42 -8.80
CA MET A 37 21.66 15.98 -9.07
C MET A 37 21.01 15.10 -7.99
N SER A 38 20.19 15.67 -7.11
CA SER A 38 19.42 14.92 -6.12
C SER A 38 18.42 13.97 -6.79
N SER A 39 18.05 12.90 -6.08
CA SER A 39 17.07 11.94 -6.55
C SER A 39 15.69 12.55 -6.83
N ALA A 40 15.41 13.77 -6.34
CA ALA A 40 14.18 14.50 -6.67
C ALA A 40 14.09 14.88 -8.17
N PHE A 41 15.24 15.13 -8.83
CA PHE A 41 15.30 15.44 -10.26
C PHE A 41 15.55 14.20 -11.14
N LEU A 42 16.21 13.17 -10.61
CA LEU A 42 16.45 11.90 -11.31
C LEU A 42 15.30 10.91 -11.18
N GLU A 43 14.43 11.05 -10.17
CA GLU A 43 13.10 10.47 -10.19
C GLU A 43 12.27 11.22 -11.24
N VAL A 44 12.50 10.87 -12.51
CA VAL A 44 11.42 10.86 -13.49
C VAL A 44 10.39 9.93 -12.87
N LYS A 45 9.45 10.50 -12.10
CA LYS A 45 8.27 9.79 -11.63
C LYS A 45 7.68 9.19 -12.89
N GLU A 46 7.77 7.87 -13.02
CA GLU A 46 7.02 7.17 -14.04
C GLU A 46 5.60 7.70 -13.92
N ASP A 47 5.00 8.10 -15.04
CA ASP A 47 3.66 8.64 -15.03
C ASP A 47 2.71 7.49 -14.64
N ILE A 48 2.54 7.28 -13.33
CA ILE A 48 1.69 6.28 -12.70
C ILE A 48 0.22 6.71 -12.70
N ARG A 49 -0.12 7.77 -13.45
CA ARG A 49 -1.52 8.08 -13.74
C ARG A 49 -2.14 6.81 -14.33
N PRO A 50 -3.18 6.23 -13.70
CA PRO A 50 -3.91 5.10 -14.25
C PRO A 50 -4.70 5.59 -15.47
N GLY A 51 -3.99 5.81 -16.57
CA GLY A 51 -4.49 6.30 -17.83
C GLY A 51 -4.32 5.23 -18.90
N LEU A 52 -5.31 5.11 -19.77
CA LEU A 52 -5.26 4.23 -20.93
C LEU A 52 -4.09 4.67 -21.84
N VAL A 53 -2.94 4.00 -21.73
CA VAL A 53 -1.74 4.31 -22.52
C VAL A 53 -2.09 4.22 -24.00
N SER A 54 -1.88 5.31 -24.73
CA SER A 54 -2.15 5.35 -26.18
C SER A 54 -1.44 4.20 -26.90
N LYS A 55 -2.12 3.58 -27.86
CA LYS A 55 -1.64 2.42 -28.65
C LYS A 55 -0.26 2.69 -29.28
N SER A 56 0.04 3.95 -29.62
CA SER A 56 1.33 4.39 -30.15
C SER A 56 2.47 4.28 -29.12
N VAL A 57 2.22 4.68 -27.87
CA VAL A 57 3.21 4.64 -26.78
C VAL A 57 3.49 3.19 -26.38
N LYS A 58 2.45 2.36 -26.26
CA LYS A 58 2.59 0.92 -25.99
C LYS A 58 3.45 0.22 -27.05
N ARG A 59 3.23 0.52 -28.33
CA ARG A 59 4.02 -0.03 -29.44
C ARG A 59 5.49 0.39 -29.38
N LYS A 60 5.79 1.65 -29.06
CA LYS A 60 7.18 2.13 -28.90
C LYS A 60 7.91 1.38 -27.79
N PHE A 61 7.27 1.23 -26.64
CA PHE A 61 7.85 0.49 -25.51
C PHE A 61 8.11 -0.99 -25.86
N GLU A 62 7.19 -1.63 -26.58
CA GLU A 62 7.37 -3.03 -27.01
C GLU A 62 8.51 -3.18 -28.02
N ILE A 63 8.65 -2.26 -28.97
CA ILE A 63 9.77 -2.22 -29.92
C ILE A 63 11.10 -2.04 -29.18
N GLU A 64 11.15 -1.13 -28.20
CA GLU A 64 12.34 -0.88 -27.40
C GLU A 64 12.71 -2.09 -26.54
N LYS A 65 11.72 -2.73 -25.91
CA LYS A 65 11.91 -3.99 -25.17
C LYS A 65 12.50 -5.09 -26.06
N LYS A 66 11.93 -5.31 -27.26
CA LYS A 66 12.44 -6.29 -28.24
C LYS A 66 13.85 -5.93 -28.71
N ARG A 67 14.16 -4.65 -28.91
CA ARG A 67 15.49 -4.17 -29.29
C ARG A 67 16.52 -4.44 -28.18
N VAL A 68 16.19 -4.14 -26.93
CA VAL A 68 17.05 -4.41 -25.77
C VAL A 68 17.29 -5.91 -25.61
N GLU A 69 16.25 -6.73 -25.75
CA GLU A 69 16.35 -8.19 -25.67
C GLU A 69 17.21 -8.76 -26.81
N SER A 70 16.99 -8.31 -28.04
CA SER A 70 17.82 -8.68 -29.19
C SER A 70 19.28 -8.26 -28.99
N ASN A 71 19.53 -7.02 -28.55
CA ASN A 71 20.88 -6.53 -28.26
C ASN A 71 21.58 -7.33 -27.16
N LYS A 72 20.84 -7.90 -26.19
CA LYS A 72 21.41 -8.82 -25.19
C LYS A 72 21.78 -10.16 -25.81
N ILE A 73 20.94 -10.71 -26.69
CA ILE A 73 21.17 -12.00 -27.35
C ILE A 73 22.36 -11.93 -28.32
N PHE A 74 22.49 -10.84 -29.08
CA PHE A 74 23.56 -10.66 -30.07
C PHE A 74 24.86 -10.09 -29.48
N LYS A 75 24.92 -9.83 -28.16
CA LYS A 75 26.15 -9.40 -27.51
C LYS A 75 27.11 -10.58 -27.43
N THR A 76 28.24 -10.49 -28.12
CA THR A 76 29.32 -11.47 -27.98
C THR A 76 29.78 -11.51 -26.52
N LYS A 77 29.77 -12.70 -25.92
CA LYS A 77 30.26 -12.90 -24.55
C LYS A 77 31.71 -12.41 -24.43
N SER A 78 32.02 -11.81 -23.28
CA SER A 78 33.38 -11.37 -22.99
C SER A 78 34.31 -12.58 -22.85
N ARG A 79 35.59 -12.43 -23.19
CA ARG A 79 36.62 -13.47 -22.99
C ARG A 79 36.63 -13.99 -21.54
N LYS A 80 36.41 -13.10 -20.57
CA LYS A 80 36.35 -13.45 -19.14
C LYS A 80 35.16 -14.36 -18.82
N GLU A 81 34.00 -14.08 -19.40
CA GLU A 81 32.77 -14.88 -19.21
C GLU A 81 32.94 -16.27 -19.82
N LEU A 82 33.53 -16.36 -21.02
CA LEU A 82 33.83 -17.64 -21.68
C LEU A 82 34.83 -18.49 -20.88
N GLU A 83 35.88 -17.87 -20.33
CA GLU A 83 36.85 -18.56 -19.48
C GLU A 83 36.19 -19.08 -18.20
N GLU A 84 35.32 -18.29 -17.58
CA GLU A 84 34.59 -18.67 -16.37
C GLU A 84 33.59 -19.81 -16.62
N GLU A 85 32.86 -19.77 -17.74
CA GLU A 85 32.00 -20.87 -18.20
C GLU A 85 32.83 -22.14 -18.44
N SER A 86 33.96 -22.04 -19.17
CA SER A 86 34.83 -23.20 -19.44
C SER A 86 35.41 -23.80 -18.16
N ARG A 87 35.75 -22.95 -17.18
CA ARG A 87 36.22 -23.38 -15.85
C ARG A 87 35.10 -24.09 -15.08
N ASN A 88 33.88 -23.56 -15.10
CA ASN A 88 32.74 -24.18 -14.40
C ASN A 88 32.40 -25.53 -15.03
N ILE A 89 32.36 -25.63 -16.36
CA ILE A 89 32.16 -26.90 -17.08
C ILE A 89 33.27 -27.90 -16.70
N GLY A 90 34.52 -27.46 -16.63
CA GLY A 90 35.64 -28.31 -16.22
C GLY A 90 35.60 -28.75 -14.76
N LEU A 91 35.06 -27.92 -13.86
CA LEU A 91 34.89 -28.23 -12.44
C LEU A 91 33.67 -29.15 -12.19
N GLU A 92 32.62 -29.01 -12.98
CA GLU A 92 31.39 -29.82 -12.88
C GLU A 92 31.53 -31.19 -13.56
N SER A 93 32.35 -31.30 -14.60
CA SER A 93 32.57 -32.56 -15.30
C SER A 93 33.38 -33.53 -14.43
N ALA A 94 32.71 -34.61 -13.98
CA ALA A 94 33.39 -35.73 -13.35
C ALA A 94 34.44 -36.36 -14.29
N ILE A 95 35.51 -36.89 -13.71
CA ILE A 95 36.56 -37.57 -14.47
C ILE A 95 35.97 -38.85 -15.09
N GLY A 96 35.97 -38.95 -16.42
CA GLY A 96 35.47 -40.14 -17.13
C GLY A 96 36.36 -41.37 -16.97
N SER A 97 35.80 -42.55 -17.26
CA SER A 97 36.51 -43.85 -17.19
C SER A 97 37.69 -43.95 -18.16
N ASP A 98 37.70 -43.13 -19.22
CA ASP A 98 38.78 -43.05 -20.20
C ASP A 98 40.05 -42.39 -19.64
N ASN A 99 39.93 -41.68 -18.51
CA ASN A 99 41.07 -41.07 -17.87
C ASN A 99 41.92 -42.14 -17.16
N LYS A 100 43.20 -42.22 -17.52
CA LYS A 100 44.18 -43.14 -16.92
C LYS A 100 44.24 -43.04 -15.38
N GLY A 101 44.02 -41.84 -14.83
CA GLY A 101 43.97 -41.61 -13.38
C GLY A 101 42.79 -42.31 -12.71
N PHE A 102 41.61 -42.29 -13.34
CA PHE A 102 40.44 -43.01 -12.84
C PHE A 102 40.64 -44.52 -12.93
N ALA A 103 41.21 -45.02 -14.03
CA ALA A 103 41.56 -46.43 -14.18
C ALA A 103 42.58 -46.91 -13.13
N MET A 104 43.52 -46.06 -12.73
CA MET A 104 44.47 -46.34 -11.65
C MET A 104 43.77 -46.40 -10.29
N LEU A 105 42.88 -45.44 -10.00
CA LEU A 105 42.08 -45.42 -8.76
C LEU A 105 41.22 -46.70 -8.64
N GLN A 106 40.56 -47.09 -9.72
CA GLN A 106 39.73 -48.29 -9.75
C GLN A 106 40.53 -49.57 -9.46
N LYS A 107 41.76 -49.68 -9.98
CA LYS A 107 42.68 -50.80 -9.67
C LYS A 107 43.13 -50.82 -8.21
N MET A 108 43.15 -49.66 -7.54
CA MET A 108 43.46 -49.54 -6.11
C MET A 108 42.23 -49.76 -5.21
N GLY A 109 41.10 -50.18 -5.78
CA GLY A 109 39.89 -50.52 -5.03
C GLY A 109 38.88 -49.38 -4.90
N TYR A 110 39.09 -48.24 -5.57
CA TYR A 110 38.11 -47.16 -5.61
C TYR A 110 36.90 -47.56 -6.47
N LYS A 111 35.68 -47.42 -5.94
CA LYS A 111 34.43 -47.48 -6.72
C LYS A 111 33.83 -46.08 -6.80
N PRO A 112 33.19 -45.70 -7.93
CA PRO A 112 32.52 -44.41 -8.03
C PRO A 112 31.57 -44.17 -6.85
N GLY A 113 31.74 -43.06 -6.14
CA GLY A 113 30.96 -42.71 -4.95
C GLY A 113 31.56 -43.17 -3.61
N MET A 114 32.69 -43.87 -3.61
CA MET A 114 33.42 -44.19 -2.37
C MET A 114 34.22 -42.98 -1.86
N LYS A 115 34.25 -42.80 -0.54
CA LYS A 115 35.15 -41.85 0.12
C LYS A 115 36.55 -42.45 0.19
N LEU A 116 37.57 -41.62 0.00
CA LEU A 116 38.96 -42.04 0.15
C LEU A 116 39.39 -41.89 1.63
N GLY A 117 40.01 -42.94 2.19
CA GLY A 117 40.50 -42.96 3.57
C GLY A 117 39.88 -44.07 4.44
N PRO A 118 40.41 -44.33 5.65
CA PRO A 118 39.91 -45.37 6.53
C PRO A 118 38.54 -45.00 7.14
N GLU A 119 37.65 -45.99 7.28
CA GLU A 119 36.37 -45.86 7.99
C GLU A 119 36.59 -45.82 9.51
N LYS A 120 37.12 -44.71 10.05
CA LYS A 120 37.22 -44.53 11.51
C LYS A 120 35.94 -43.87 12.03
N SER A 121 35.24 -44.56 12.93
CA SER A 121 33.94 -44.20 13.50
C SER A 121 33.95 -43.06 14.53
N ASN A 122 35.09 -42.40 14.77
CA ASN A 122 35.19 -41.35 15.77
C ASN A 122 35.68 -40.04 15.13
N ASN A 123 34.70 -39.14 14.95
CA ASN A 123 34.78 -37.69 14.79
C ASN A 123 36.15 -37.10 14.42
N SER A 124 36.27 -36.65 13.16
CA SER A 124 37.18 -35.62 12.59
C SER A 124 37.99 -36.05 11.35
N GLY A 125 37.52 -37.01 10.54
CA GLY A 125 38.26 -37.42 9.34
C GLY A 125 37.50 -38.25 8.31
N ALA A 126 36.20 -37.98 8.10
CA ALA A 126 35.51 -38.59 6.97
C ALA A 126 35.99 -37.92 5.66
N GLY A 127 36.55 -38.71 4.73
CA GLY A 127 36.95 -38.20 3.41
C GLY A 127 35.80 -37.52 2.68
N LEU A 128 36.08 -36.39 2.01
CA LEU A 128 35.10 -35.69 1.19
C LEU A 128 34.80 -36.51 -0.08
N ILE A 129 33.53 -36.62 -0.45
CA ILE A 129 33.10 -37.19 -1.74
C ILE A 129 33.27 -36.15 -2.84
N GLU A 130 32.98 -34.89 -2.50
CA GLU A 130 33.01 -33.77 -3.42
C GLU A 130 34.27 -32.92 -3.22
N PRO A 131 34.86 -32.40 -4.30
CA PRO A 131 36.02 -31.52 -4.20
C PRO A 131 35.70 -30.22 -3.45
N ILE A 132 36.66 -29.69 -2.71
CA ILE A 132 36.51 -28.43 -1.99
C ILE A 132 36.29 -27.29 -2.99
N LYS A 133 35.20 -26.53 -2.81
CA LYS A 133 34.87 -25.40 -3.67
C LYS A 133 35.89 -24.28 -3.54
N VAL A 134 36.51 -23.90 -4.65
CA VAL A 134 37.41 -22.74 -4.72
C VAL A 134 36.60 -21.49 -5.02
N ILE A 135 36.62 -20.51 -4.11
CA ILE A 135 35.99 -19.19 -4.30
C ILE A 135 37.04 -18.23 -4.85
N VAL A 136 37.07 -18.02 -6.17
CA VAL A 136 37.99 -17.06 -6.80
C VAL A 136 37.43 -15.65 -6.61
N LYS A 137 38.05 -14.86 -5.72
CA LYS A 137 37.66 -13.46 -5.51
C LYS A 137 38.11 -12.61 -6.69
N SER A 138 37.16 -12.14 -7.51
CA SER A 138 37.44 -11.27 -8.66
C SER A 138 37.64 -9.80 -8.30
N ASN A 139 37.32 -9.42 -7.06
CA ASN A 139 37.30 -8.03 -6.61
C ASN A 139 38.59 -7.67 -5.86
N ARG A 140 39.13 -6.47 -6.09
CA ARG A 140 40.26 -5.91 -5.34
C ARG A 140 39.88 -5.35 -3.96
N GLY A 141 38.67 -5.62 -3.48
CA GLY A 141 38.21 -5.21 -2.15
C GLY A 141 38.92 -5.99 -1.05
N GLY A 142 39.06 -5.39 0.14
CA GLY A 142 39.53 -6.09 1.34
C GLY A 142 38.70 -7.34 1.65
N LEU A 143 39.32 -8.35 2.28
CA LEU A 143 38.59 -9.49 2.86
C LEU A 143 37.63 -8.97 3.95
N GLY A 144 36.39 -9.43 3.99
CA GLY A 144 35.34 -8.99 4.95
C GLY A 144 34.49 -7.77 4.52
N ARG A 145 34.93 -6.97 3.55
CA ARG A 145 34.19 -5.75 3.11
C ARG A 145 32.84 -6.05 2.45
N GLU A 146 32.73 -7.17 1.74
CA GLU A 146 31.48 -7.56 1.07
C GLU A 146 30.36 -7.91 2.05
N GLU A 147 30.71 -8.48 3.20
CA GLU A 147 29.77 -8.84 4.25
C GLU A 147 29.28 -7.59 5.01
N GLU A 148 30.19 -6.67 5.33
CA GLU A 148 29.83 -5.37 5.93
C GLU A 148 28.90 -4.55 5.00
N ILE A 149 29.18 -4.54 3.69
CA ILE A 149 28.33 -3.88 2.70
C ILE A 149 26.95 -4.56 2.65
N ARG A 150 26.90 -5.90 2.64
CA ARG A 150 25.64 -6.66 2.63
C ARG A 150 24.80 -6.38 3.87
N GLN A 151 25.41 -6.36 5.05
CA GLN A 151 24.73 -6.03 6.30
C GLN A 151 24.19 -4.60 6.26
N ARG A 152 24.98 -3.62 5.82
CA ARG A 152 24.55 -2.21 5.70
C ARG A 152 23.39 -2.02 4.71
N ILE A 153 23.39 -2.74 3.59
CA ILE A 153 22.29 -2.70 2.62
C ILE A 153 21.01 -3.29 3.24
N SER A 154 21.11 -4.46 3.88
CA SER A 154 19.98 -5.12 4.55
C SER A 154 19.37 -4.23 5.64
N GLU A 155 20.20 -3.59 6.47
CA GLU A 155 19.74 -2.65 7.50
C GLU A 155 19.03 -1.43 6.89
N ARG A 156 19.56 -0.86 5.81
CA ARG A 156 18.94 0.27 5.11
C ARG A 156 17.59 -0.11 4.51
N GLU A 157 17.49 -1.29 3.91
CA GLU A 157 16.24 -1.82 3.35
C GLU A 157 15.22 -2.09 4.46
N GLY A 158 15.65 -2.69 5.57
CA GLY A 158 14.81 -2.89 6.75
C GLY A 158 14.28 -1.59 7.32
N ARG A 159 15.11 -0.53 7.43
CA ARG A 159 14.68 0.81 7.85
C ARG A 159 13.66 1.41 6.88
N ARG A 160 13.90 1.30 5.57
CA ARG A 160 12.99 1.80 4.54
C ARG A 160 11.65 1.07 4.56
N HIS A 161 11.67 -0.24 4.74
CA HIS A 161 10.45 -1.05 4.85
C HIS A 161 9.63 -0.65 6.09
N LYS A 162 10.28 -0.52 7.26
CA LYS A 162 9.61 -0.04 8.48
C LYS A 162 8.95 1.32 8.29
N LEU A 163 9.64 2.28 7.69
CA LEU A 163 9.08 3.61 7.42
C LEU A 163 7.88 3.54 6.46
N LYS A 164 7.94 2.69 5.43
CA LYS A 164 6.83 2.51 4.48
C LYS A 164 5.60 1.92 5.16
N VAL A 165 5.78 0.90 6.00
CA VAL A 165 4.69 0.29 6.78
C VAL A 165 4.07 1.31 7.74
N TYR A 166 4.90 2.10 8.43
CA TYR A 166 4.42 3.15 9.33
C TYR A 166 3.58 4.20 8.58
N LYS A 167 4.09 4.72 7.46
CA LYS A 167 3.36 5.70 6.64
C LYS A 167 2.06 5.13 6.08
N GLU A 168 2.07 3.87 5.62
CA GLU A 168 0.86 3.21 5.13
C GLU A 168 -0.19 3.09 6.23
N HIS A 169 0.21 2.69 7.43
CA HIS A 169 -0.66 2.63 8.59
C HIS A 169 -1.24 4.00 8.96
N GLU A 170 -0.40 5.03 9.01
CA GLU A 170 -0.82 6.41 9.25
C GLU A 170 -1.84 6.90 8.21
N THR A 171 -1.60 6.65 6.93
CA THR A 171 -2.56 7.01 5.87
C THR A 171 -3.87 6.25 5.98
N LYS A 172 -3.84 4.97 6.39
CA LYS A 172 -5.06 4.17 6.59
C LYS A 172 -5.90 4.75 7.72
N LEU A 173 -5.27 5.02 8.87
CA LEU A 173 -5.95 5.66 10.01
C LEU A 173 -6.60 6.98 9.60
N LEU A 174 -5.85 7.88 8.94
CA LEU A 174 -6.39 9.16 8.47
C LEU A 174 -7.59 8.99 7.51
N THR A 175 -7.54 7.98 6.63
CA THR A 175 -8.67 7.71 5.72
C THR A 175 -9.88 7.09 6.42
N GLU A 176 -9.67 6.28 7.45
CA GLU A 176 -10.75 5.70 8.26
C GLU A 176 -11.44 6.79 9.08
N GLU A 177 -10.68 7.64 9.78
CA GLU A 177 -11.22 8.80 10.51
C GLU A 177 -12.03 9.74 9.61
N PHE A 178 -11.56 10.00 8.38
CA PHE A 178 -12.30 10.80 7.42
C PHE A 178 -13.63 10.15 7.01
N ARG A 179 -13.65 8.83 6.80
CA ARG A 179 -14.85 8.08 6.45
C ARG A 179 -15.86 8.07 7.59
N GLU A 180 -15.41 7.87 8.81
CA GLU A 180 -16.26 7.91 10.01
C GLU A 180 -16.90 9.29 10.19
N ARG A 181 -16.11 10.36 10.05
CA ARG A 181 -16.63 11.74 10.11
C ARG A 181 -17.68 12.01 9.02
N MET A 182 -17.46 11.52 7.80
CA MET A 182 -18.43 11.66 6.72
C MET A 182 -19.69 10.84 6.96
N LYS A 183 -19.56 9.62 7.53
CA LYS A 183 -20.69 8.78 7.90
C LYS A 183 -21.55 9.47 8.97
N SER A 184 -20.94 9.90 10.07
CA SER A 184 -21.63 10.63 11.15
C SER A 184 -22.36 11.86 10.61
N LYS A 185 -21.71 12.71 9.79
CA LYS A 185 -22.36 13.88 9.19
C LYS A 185 -23.56 13.54 8.29
N ILE A 186 -23.53 12.40 7.60
CA ILE A 186 -24.66 11.93 6.80
C ILE A 186 -25.78 11.43 7.70
N ASP A 187 -25.44 10.69 8.76
CA ASP A 187 -26.40 10.15 9.72
C ASP A 187 -27.08 11.29 10.51
N ASP A 188 -26.34 12.30 10.98
CA ASP A 188 -26.90 13.52 11.61
C ASP A 188 -27.89 14.23 10.68
N ARG A 189 -27.55 14.35 9.39
CA ARG A 189 -28.44 14.96 8.39
C ARG A 189 -29.69 14.12 8.16
N ARG A 190 -29.61 12.79 8.23
CA ARG A 190 -30.77 11.90 8.12
C ARG A 190 -31.66 12.08 9.34
N LEU A 191 -31.09 12.07 10.54
CA LEU A 191 -31.81 12.30 11.80
C LEU A 191 -32.52 13.65 11.81
N MET A 192 -31.85 14.72 11.42
CA MET A 192 -32.47 16.05 11.30
C MET A 192 -33.68 16.05 10.34
N LYS A 193 -33.60 15.31 9.22
CA LYS A 193 -34.71 15.18 8.29
C LYS A 193 -35.85 14.36 8.88
N ASP A 194 -35.54 13.28 9.58
CA ASP A 194 -36.54 12.41 10.19
C ASP A 194 -37.23 13.12 11.36
N LEU A 195 -36.50 13.86 12.19
CA LEU A 195 -37.04 14.73 13.24
C LEU A 195 -38.06 15.73 12.66
N LYS A 196 -37.70 16.44 11.58
CA LYS A 196 -38.63 17.36 10.91
C LYS A 196 -39.89 16.67 10.39
N LYS A 197 -39.81 15.40 9.95
CA LYS A 197 -40.98 14.63 9.55
C LYS A 197 -41.82 14.22 10.76
N CYS A 198 -41.19 13.73 11.82
CA CYS A 198 -41.86 13.37 13.07
C CYS A 198 -42.64 14.56 13.64
N GLN A 199 -42.00 15.73 13.72
CA GLN A 199 -42.65 16.96 14.21
C GLN A 199 -43.87 17.35 13.36
N LYS A 200 -43.77 17.27 12.04
CA LYS A 200 -44.89 17.56 11.12
C LYS A 200 -46.03 16.57 11.28
N ILE A 201 -45.73 15.28 11.44
CA ILE A 201 -46.74 14.25 11.65
C ILE A 201 -47.40 14.44 13.02
N CYS A 202 -46.62 14.76 14.06
CA CYS A 202 -47.14 15.10 15.38
C CYS A 202 -48.14 16.24 15.31
N GLU A 203 -47.76 17.34 14.67
CA GLU A 203 -48.60 18.52 14.46
C GLU A 203 -49.90 18.16 13.71
N GLN A 204 -49.80 17.40 12.62
CA GLN A 204 -50.96 16.95 11.86
C GLN A 204 -51.93 16.12 12.71
N LEU A 205 -51.42 15.12 13.43
CA LEU A 205 -52.23 14.25 14.27
C LEU A 205 -52.85 15.01 15.45
N ASP A 206 -52.10 15.93 16.06
CA ASP A 206 -52.61 16.75 17.16
C ASP A 206 -53.73 17.70 16.70
N VAL A 207 -53.56 18.36 15.56
CA VAL A 207 -54.58 19.27 14.98
C VAL A 207 -55.83 18.50 14.58
N GLU A 208 -55.71 17.30 13.99
CA GLU A 208 -56.85 16.43 13.68
C GLU A 208 -57.67 16.06 14.92
N ASN A 209 -57.01 15.93 16.08
CA ASN A 209 -57.65 15.60 17.36
C ASN A 209 -58.01 16.84 18.20
N GLY A 210 -57.92 18.04 17.63
CA GLY A 210 -58.36 19.29 18.25
C GLY A 210 -57.40 19.86 19.30
N ILE A 211 -56.14 19.42 19.32
CA ILE A 211 -55.09 19.99 20.17
C ILE A 211 -54.49 21.19 19.47
N THR A 212 -54.56 22.35 20.11
CA THR A 212 -54.07 23.63 19.58
C THR A 212 -52.66 24.00 20.03
N GLU A 213 -52.14 23.35 21.06
CA GLU A 213 -50.81 23.62 21.62
C GLU A 213 -50.02 22.31 21.79
N PRO A 214 -48.73 22.29 21.41
CA PRO A 214 -47.91 21.09 21.50
C PRO A 214 -47.61 20.71 22.96
N MET A 215 -47.49 19.41 23.23
CA MET A 215 -47.17 18.91 24.58
C MET A 215 -45.80 19.38 25.08
N ARG A 216 -44.82 19.54 24.18
CA ARG A 216 -43.53 20.19 24.43
C ARG A 216 -43.28 21.22 23.35
N SER A 217 -42.60 22.31 23.67
CA SER A 217 -42.33 23.42 22.75
C SER A 217 -41.76 22.96 21.39
N TRP A 218 -40.88 21.97 21.39
CA TRP A 218 -40.22 21.43 20.20
C TRP A 218 -40.92 20.22 19.53
N PHE A 219 -42.06 19.73 20.06
CA PHE A 219 -42.79 18.63 19.43
C PHE A 219 -43.38 19.02 18.07
N TRP A 220 -43.75 20.29 17.90
CA TRP A 220 -44.17 20.82 16.61
C TRP A 220 -43.04 21.59 15.95
N TYR A 221 -43.10 21.63 14.63
CA TYR A 221 -42.14 22.36 13.84
C TYR A 221 -42.44 23.86 13.89
N SER A 222 -41.74 24.60 14.75
CA SER A 222 -41.83 26.07 14.75
C SER A 222 -40.91 26.66 13.68
N LEU A 223 -41.47 27.32 12.66
CA LEU A 223 -40.69 28.05 11.64
C LEU A 223 -39.72 29.07 12.26
N SER A 224 -39.98 29.53 13.48
CA SER A 224 -39.13 30.47 14.23
C SER A 224 -37.75 29.89 14.55
N LEU A 225 -37.60 28.56 14.62
CA LEU A 225 -36.33 27.88 14.91
C LEU A 225 -35.42 27.73 13.67
N GLU A 226 -35.96 27.82 12.45
CA GLU A 226 -35.14 27.75 11.23
C GLU A 226 -34.33 29.03 11.00
N LYS A 227 -34.88 30.21 11.34
CA LYS A 227 -34.16 31.49 11.20
C LYS A 227 -32.95 31.62 12.12
N LYS A 228 -32.98 31.04 13.32
CA LYS A 228 -31.85 31.09 14.27
C LYS A 228 -30.63 30.26 13.83
N ASN A 229 -30.75 29.39 12.82
CA ASN A 229 -29.64 28.52 12.38
C ASN A 229 -28.86 29.06 11.17
N ASP A 230 -29.37 30.08 10.47
CA ASP A 230 -28.69 30.70 9.30
C ASP A 230 -28.03 32.05 9.65
N ASP A 231 -28.38 32.65 10.80
CA ASP A 231 -27.84 33.93 11.29
C ASP A 231 -27.02 33.67 12.57
N GLU A 232 -25.73 33.31 12.41
CA GLU A 232 -24.76 33.42 13.52
C GLU A 232 -24.57 34.92 13.87
N ASP A 233 -24.61 35.22 15.17
CA ASP A 233 -24.33 36.50 15.84
C ASP A 233 -25.52 37.46 16.09
N GLU A 234 -26.43 37.09 17.00
CA GLU A 234 -27.04 38.07 17.91
C GLU A 234 -27.21 37.42 19.30
N GLU A 235 -26.37 37.84 20.25
CA GLU A 235 -26.54 37.59 21.69
C GLU A 235 -27.86 38.23 22.13
N ASP A 236 -28.87 37.42 22.45
CA ASP A 236 -30.03 37.90 23.19
C ASP A 236 -30.34 36.95 24.36
N ASP A 237 -30.14 37.54 25.55
CA ASP A 237 -30.29 37.02 26.90
C ASP A 237 -31.79 36.84 27.22
N PHE A 238 -32.34 35.66 26.93
CA PHE A 238 -33.69 35.28 27.33
C PHE A 238 -33.64 33.98 28.12
N ASP A 239 -34.02 34.07 29.40
CA ASP A 239 -34.17 32.99 30.40
C ASP A 239 -34.36 31.59 29.77
N GLU A 240 -33.25 30.87 29.67
CA GLU A 240 -33.16 29.51 29.16
C GLU A 240 -33.51 28.56 30.32
N GLU A 241 -34.81 28.27 30.45
CA GLU A 241 -35.34 27.31 31.42
C GLU A 241 -34.87 25.90 31.03
N GLU A 242 -33.66 25.51 31.47
CA GLU A 242 -33.05 24.16 31.45
C GLU A 242 -33.69 23.20 30.41
N GLU A 243 -33.70 23.60 29.14
CA GLU A 243 -34.14 22.74 28.05
C GLU A 243 -32.92 21.87 27.74
N GLU A 244 -32.76 20.80 28.53
CA GLU A 244 -31.69 19.80 28.40
C GLU A 244 -31.32 19.62 26.91
N ASP A 245 -30.03 19.69 26.59
CA ASP A 245 -29.48 19.56 25.23
C ASP A 245 -29.78 18.17 24.62
N LEU A 246 -31.05 17.87 24.33
CA LEU A 246 -31.46 16.61 23.74
C LEU A 246 -30.94 16.54 22.32
N THR A 247 -30.31 15.41 22.01
CA THR A 247 -29.88 15.05 20.67
C THR A 247 -31.09 14.87 19.74
N SER A 248 -30.86 14.94 18.43
CA SER A 248 -31.94 14.73 17.45
C SER A 248 -32.57 13.34 17.54
N GLU A 249 -31.80 12.33 17.97
CA GLU A 249 -32.27 10.96 18.19
C GLU A 249 -33.26 10.91 19.35
N GLU A 250 -32.87 11.42 20.52
CA GLU A 250 -33.73 11.47 21.70
C GLU A 250 -35.02 12.24 21.42
N LYS A 251 -34.92 13.35 20.68
CA LYS A 251 -36.10 14.12 20.25
C LYS A 251 -37.06 13.29 19.41
N ILE A 252 -36.56 12.47 18.49
CA ILE A 252 -37.40 11.56 17.70
C ILE A 252 -38.08 10.56 18.64
N ASP A 253 -37.35 9.93 19.54
CA ASP A 253 -37.87 8.88 20.43
C ASP A 253 -39.02 9.39 21.31
N PHE A 254 -38.89 10.57 21.91
CA PHE A 254 -39.96 11.19 22.68
C PHE A 254 -41.21 11.51 21.84
N ILE A 255 -41.04 11.96 20.59
CA ILE A 255 -42.19 12.18 19.69
C ILE A 255 -42.86 10.85 19.35
N LEU A 256 -42.08 9.79 19.10
CA LEU A 256 -42.61 8.47 18.80
C LEU A 256 -43.32 7.85 20.01
N GLU A 257 -42.76 7.99 21.22
CA GLU A 257 -43.38 7.56 22.47
C GLU A 257 -44.70 8.29 22.74
N TYR A 258 -44.86 9.51 22.24
CA TYR A 258 -46.12 10.25 22.31
C TYR A 258 -47.13 9.80 21.24
N ILE A 259 -46.73 9.77 19.97
CA ILE A 259 -47.62 9.49 18.83
C ILE A 259 -48.13 8.05 18.85
N ARG A 260 -47.26 7.10 19.21
CA ARG A 260 -47.55 5.66 19.12
C ARG A 260 -48.70 5.21 20.02
N PRO A 261 -48.73 5.48 21.35
CA PRO A 261 -49.85 5.09 22.20
C PRO A 261 -51.07 6.00 22.04
N LYS A 262 -50.89 7.28 21.70
CA LYS A 262 -51.99 8.26 21.63
C LYS A 262 -52.83 8.14 20.36
N TYR A 263 -52.16 7.91 19.23
CA TYR A 263 -52.80 7.90 17.91
C TYR A 263 -52.73 6.54 17.22
N PHE A 264 -52.14 5.54 17.88
CA PHE A 264 -51.86 4.22 17.30
C PHE A 264 -51.16 4.34 15.95
N TYR A 265 -50.21 5.27 15.82
CA TYR A 265 -49.50 5.53 14.57
C TYR A 265 -48.03 5.11 14.67
N CYS A 266 -47.55 4.40 13.65
CA CYS A 266 -46.15 4.05 13.54
C CYS A 266 -45.48 4.89 12.44
N PHE A 267 -44.47 5.67 12.83
CA PHE A 267 -43.67 6.48 11.90
C PHE A 267 -42.90 5.64 10.89
N TRP A 268 -42.33 4.50 11.32
CA TRP A 268 -41.51 3.65 10.45
C TRP A 268 -42.36 2.88 9.44
N CYS A 269 -43.55 2.41 9.82
CA CYS A 269 -44.51 1.80 8.90
C CYS A 269 -45.28 2.83 8.05
N CYS A 270 -45.31 4.10 8.46
CA CYS A 270 -46.16 5.16 7.91
C CYS A 270 -47.68 4.83 7.95
N ILE A 271 -48.15 4.07 8.95
CA ILE A 271 -49.54 3.58 9.05
C ILE A 271 -50.16 3.97 10.39
N LYS A 272 -51.43 4.38 10.35
CA LYS A 272 -52.32 4.53 11.51
C LYS A 272 -53.11 3.24 11.70
N TYR A 273 -53.08 2.69 12.90
CA TYR A 273 -53.80 1.49 13.30
C TYR A 273 -55.09 1.87 14.03
N ASP A 274 -56.04 0.94 14.08
CA ASP A 274 -57.35 1.21 14.69
C ASP A 274 -57.32 1.10 16.22
N ASN A 275 -56.54 0.17 16.76
CA ASN A 275 -56.46 -0.12 18.19
C ASN A 275 -55.04 -0.53 18.63
N GLU A 276 -54.79 -0.53 19.94
CA GLU A 276 -53.51 -0.96 20.52
C GLU A 276 -53.16 -2.42 20.20
N GLU A 277 -54.14 -3.32 20.19
CA GLU A 277 -53.93 -4.73 19.81
C GLU A 277 -53.54 -4.90 18.34
N ASP A 278 -54.09 -4.05 17.46
CA ASP A 278 -53.81 -4.04 16.03
C ASP A 278 -52.38 -3.51 15.78
N LEU A 279 -52.00 -2.45 16.48
CA LEU A 279 -50.63 -1.91 16.47
C LEU A 279 -49.61 -2.98 16.92
N ASN A 280 -49.87 -3.70 18.01
CA ASN A 280 -48.93 -4.68 18.55
C ASN A 280 -48.82 -5.97 17.72
N SER A 281 -49.86 -6.31 16.94
CA SER A 281 -49.86 -7.50 16.10
C SER A 281 -49.30 -7.26 14.70
N ASN A 282 -49.49 -6.05 14.14
CA ASN A 282 -49.09 -5.72 12.77
C ASN A 282 -47.81 -4.88 12.65
N CYS A 283 -47.36 -4.22 13.72
CA CYS A 283 -46.13 -3.43 13.71
C CYS A 283 -44.93 -4.26 14.24
N PRO A 284 -43.80 -4.34 13.51
CA PRO A 284 -42.61 -5.09 13.93
C PRO A 284 -42.00 -4.64 15.27
N GLY A 285 -42.16 -3.38 15.66
CA GLY A 285 -41.65 -2.83 16.92
C GLY A 285 -41.83 -1.32 17.05
N PRO A 286 -41.33 -0.69 18.11
CA PRO A 286 -41.28 0.77 18.24
C PRO A 286 -40.03 1.38 17.56
N ASP A 287 -38.92 0.63 17.53
CA ASP A 287 -37.62 1.14 17.10
C ASP A 287 -37.42 1.05 15.60
N LYS A 288 -36.55 1.92 15.09
CA LYS A 288 -36.14 1.93 13.68
C LYS A 288 -35.56 0.57 13.25
N GLU A 289 -34.73 -0.03 14.09
CA GLU A 289 -34.04 -1.29 13.80
C GLU A 289 -34.98 -2.45 13.51
N CYS A 290 -36.20 -2.44 14.09
CA CYS A 290 -37.21 -3.46 13.83
C CYS A 290 -37.82 -3.38 12.42
N HIS A 291 -37.59 -2.27 11.70
CA HIS A 291 -38.18 -1.98 10.38
C HIS A 291 -37.11 -1.84 9.28
N ASP A 292 -35.83 -1.82 9.65
CA ASP A 292 -34.71 -1.87 8.71
C ASP A 292 -34.56 -3.32 8.19
N ASP A 293 -35.54 -3.79 7.42
CA ASP A 293 -35.37 -4.96 6.56
C ASP A 293 -34.31 -4.62 5.51
N LEU A 294 -33.07 -5.03 5.83
CA LEU A 294 -31.86 -5.01 4.99
C LEU A 294 -32.17 -4.66 3.53
N SER A 295 -32.07 -3.38 3.19
CA SER A 295 -31.98 -2.95 1.81
C SER A 295 -30.70 -3.54 1.23
N SER A 296 -30.83 -4.74 0.68
CA SER A 296 -29.83 -5.44 -0.12
C SER A 296 -29.61 -4.70 -1.44
#